data_AF-K2A604-F1
#
_entry.id   AF-K2A604-F1
#
_cell.length_a   1.000
_cell.length_b   1.000
_cell.length_c   1.000
_cell.angle_alpha   90.00
_cell.angle_beta   90.00
_cell.angle_gamma   90.00
#
_symmetry.space_group_name_H-M   'P 1'
#
loop_
_entity.id
_entity.type
_entity.pdbx_description
1 polymer ?
#
loop_
_entity_poly.entity_id
_entity_poly.type
_entity_poly.pdbx_seq_one_letter_code
_entity_poly.pdbx_strand_id
1 'polypeptide(L)' 'MDNSRIKIAGWIANVIDEEVVYLQENIEAIKLRLNVPLLGSIPYMDNVNPRRIAQILRLR' A
#
# COMPACT_ATOMS: atom_id res chain seq x y z
N MET A 1 3.13 -15.61 24.17
CA MET A 1 3.50 -14.82 22.98
C MET A 1 3.01 -13.41 23.23
N ASP A 2 3.93 -12.48 23.42
CA ASP A 2 3.60 -11.07 23.62
C ASP A 2 3.06 -10.51 22.30
N ASN A 3 1.73 -10.47 22.18
CA ASN A 3 1.06 -9.78 21.08
C ASN A 3 1.13 -8.28 21.39
N SER A 4 2.32 -7.71 21.20
CA SER A 4 2.56 -6.27 21.33
C SER A 4 1.43 -5.52 20.62
N ARG A 5 0.61 -4.80 21.40
CA ARG A 5 -0.58 -4.07 20.93
C ARG A 5 -0.15 -2.84 20.12
N ILE A 6 0.34 -3.08 18.91
CA ILE A 6 0.69 -2.02 17.96
C ILE A 6 -0.58 -1.68 17.18
N LYS A 7 -0.99 -0.41 17.26
CA LYS A 7 -2.07 0.11 16.41
C LYS A 7 -1.55 0.21 14.98
N ILE A 8 -2.25 -0.45 14.06
CA ILE A 8 -1.96 -0.35 12.63
C ILE A 8 -2.81 0.79 12.07
N ALA A 9 -2.16 1.89 11.69
CA ALA A 9 -2.83 3.07 11.13
C ALA A 9 -3.43 2.81 9.74
N GLY A 10 -2.89 1.82 9.02
CA GLY A 10 -3.31 1.44 7.68
C GLY A 10 -2.17 0.79 6.91
N TRP A 11 -2.36 0.63 5.60
CA TRP A 11 -1.38 0.05 4.69
C TRP A 11 -1.29 0.84 3.38
N ILE A 12 -0.20 0.64 2.63
CA ILE A 12 0.03 1.26 1.32
C ILE A 12 0.15 0.15 0.29
N ALA A 13 -0.60 0.25 -0.81
CA ALA A 13 -0.47 -0.66 -1.94
C ALA A 13 0.72 -0.23 -2.80
N ASN A 14 1.86 -0.91 -2.68
CA ASN A 14 3.04 -0.63 -3.49
C ASN A 14 3.10 -1.56 -4.70
N VAL A 15 2.99 -1.02 -5.92
CA VAL A 15 3.12 -1.80 -7.16
C VAL A 15 4.60 -1.89 -7.52
N ILE A 16 5.18 -3.08 -7.39
CA ILE A 16 6.62 -3.31 -7.61
C ILE A 16 6.95 -3.88 -8.99
N ASP A 17 5.93 -4.26 -9.75
CA ASP A 17 6.04 -4.91 -11.05
C ASP A 17 5.13 -4.18 -12.05
N GLU A 18 5.67 -3.87 -13.23
CA GLU A 18 4.93 -3.23 -14.32
C GLU A 18 3.91 -4.18 -14.97
N GLU A 19 4.19 -5.48 -14.96
CA GLU A 19 3.36 -6.51 -15.57
C GLU A 19 2.31 -7.08 -14.59
N VAL A 20 2.01 -6.34 -13.51
CA VAL A 20 1.07 -6.79 -12.49
C VAL A 20 -0.30 -7.12 -13.10
N VAL A 21 -0.72 -8.37 -12.98
CA VAL A 21 -2.04 -8.83 -13.41
C VAL A 21 -3.03 -8.71 -12.24
N TYR A 22 -4.27 -8.32 -12.54
CA TYR A 22 -5.36 -8.22 -11.56
C TYR A 22 -5.06 -7.29 -10.38
N LEU A 23 -4.43 -6.14 -10.65
CA LEU A 23 -4.04 -5.19 -9.61
C LEU A 23 -5.21 -4.79 -8.71
N GLN A 24 -6.37 -4.49 -9.31
CA GLN A 24 -7.53 -4.03 -8.56
C GLN A 24 -8.11 -5.15 -7.69
N GLU A 25 -8.21 -6.36 -8.22
CA GLU A 25 -8.71 -7.53 -7.51
C GLU A 25 -7.79 -7.90 -6.35
N ASN A 26 -6.46 -7.80 -6.53
CA ASN A 26 -5.50 -7.97 -5.45
C ASN A 26 -5.69 -6.93 -4.35
N ILE A 27 -5.87 -5.66 -4.69
CA ILE A 27 -6.12 -4.60 -3.71
C ILE A 27 -7.42 -4.87 -2.93
N GLU A 28 -8.52 -5.22 -3.61
CA GLU A 28 -9.79 -5.54 -2.96
C GLU A 28 -9.70 -6.79 -2.08
N ALA A 29 -9.00 -7.83 -2.55
CA ALA A 29 -8.74 -9.04 -1.78
C ALA A 29 -7.96 -8.75 -0.49
N ILE A 30 -7.00 -7.82 -0.52
CA ILE A 30 -6.25 -7.38 0.66
C ILE A 30 -7.12 -6.52 1.57
N LYS A 31 -7.91 -5.57 1.05
CA LYS A 31 -8.85 -4.76 1.86
C LYS A 31 -9.81 -5.62 2.67
N LEU A 32 -10.30 -6.73 2.10
CA LEU A 32 -11.19 -7.66 2.78
C LEU A 32 -10.51 -8.44 3.92
N ARG A 33 -9.19 -8.66 3.82
CA ARG A 33 -8.39 -9.45 4.78
C ARG A 33 -7.77 -8.57 5.86
N LEU A 34 -7.26 -7.41 5.46
CA LEU A 34 -6.69 -6.41 6.35
C LEU A 34 -7.82 -5.48 6.81
N ASN A 35 -8.34 -5.70 8.01
CA ASN A 35 -9.33 -4.83 8.65
C ASN A 35 -8.73 -3.49 9.13
N VAL A 36 -7.92 -2.86 8.28
CA VAL A 36 -7.20 -1.60 8.48
C VAL A 36 -7.21 -0.82 7.16
N PRO A 37 -7.25 0.53 7.18
CA PRO A 37 -7.52 1.31 5.98
C PRO A 37 -6.37 1.24 4.96
N LEU A 38 -6.71 1.21 3.68
CA LEU A 38 -5.77 1.51 2.60
C LEU A 38 -5.54 3.03 2.59
N LEU A 39 -4.29 3.44 2.82
CA LEU A 39 -3.88 4.83 2.92
C LEU A 39 -3.51 5.46 1.56
N GLY A 40 -3.23 4.62 0.57
CA GLY A 40 -2.90 5.04 -0.78
C GLY A 40 -2.21 3.95 -1.58
N SER A 41 -2.03 4.18 -2.88
CA SER A 41 -1.27 3.31 -3.78
C SER A 41 -0.08 4.05 -4.37
N ILE A 42 1.06 3.38 -4.43
CA ILE A 42 2.25 3.81 -5.17
C ILE A 42 2.25 3.04 -6.48
N PRO A 43 2.19 3.71 -7.65
CA PRO A 43 2.32 3.03 -8.93
C PRO A 43 3.73 2.50 -9.12
N TYR A 44 3.90 1.57 -10.05
CA TYR A 44 5.22 1.11 -10.46
C TYR A 44 6.08 2.28 -10.93
N MET A 45 7.37 2.24 -10.59
CA MET A 45 8.37 3.23 -10.98
C MET A 45 9.68 2.54 -11.31
N ASP A 46 10.15 2.67 -12.55
CA ASP A 46 11.46 2.15 -12.98
C ASP A 46 12.63 2.68 -12.14
N ASN A 47 12.50 3.92 -11.67
CA ASN A 47 13.44 4.54 -10.75
C ASN A 47 12.71 5.09 -9.53
N VAL A 48 12.90 4.42 -8.39
CA VAL A 48 12.25 4.78 -7.13
C VAL A 48 12.69 6.17 -6.68
N ASN A 49 11.72 7.09 -6.55
CA ASN A 49 11.97 8.45 -6.12
C ASN A 49 11.14 8.80 -4.87
N PRO A 50 11.78 8.92 -3.68
CA PRO A 50 11.07 9.23 -2.43
C PRO A 50 10.30 10.55 -2.45
N ARG A 51 10.77 11.59 -3.15
CA ARG A 51 10.03 12.87 -3.25
C ARG A 51 8.74 12.68 -4.05
N ARG A 52 8.79 11.92 -5.13
CA ARG A 52 7.62 11.60 -5.94
C ARG A 52 6.62 10.77 -5.13
N ILE A 53 7.10 9.78 -4.38
CA ILE A 53 6.26 8.97 -3.48
C ILE A 53 5.58 9.85 -2.43
N ALA A 54 6.31 10.77 -1.78
CA ALA A 54 5.75 11.68 -0.79
C ALA A 54 4.69 12.63 -1.38
N GLN A 55 4.81 12.99 -2.66
CA GLN A 55 3.79 13.80 -3.36
C GLN A 55 2.50 13.00 -3.63
N ILE A 56 2.63 11.69 -3.92
CA ILE A 56 1.51 10.77 -4.15
C ILE A 56 0.80 10.46 -2.84
N LEU A 57 1.58 10.11 -1.81
CA LEU A 57 1.09 9.75 -0.48
C LEU A 57 0.97 10.99 0.41
N ARG A 58 -0.05 11.82 0.15
CA ARG A 58 -0.43 12.91 1.06
C ARG A 58 -1.22 12.37 2.24
N LEU A 59 -0.54 11.64 3.11
CA LEU A 59 -1.07 11.15 4.38
C LEU A 59 -1.28 12.36 5.31
N ARG A 60 -2.46 12.46 5.91
CA ARG A 60 -2.81 13.51 6.88
C ARG A 60 -2.64 13.02 8.30
#